data_AF-Q6N339-F1
#
_entry.id   AF-Q6N339-F1
#
_cell.length_a   1.000
_cell.length_b   1.000
_cell.length_c   1.000
_cell.angle_alpha   90.00
_cell.angle_beta   90.00
_cell.angle_gamma   90.00
#
_symmetry.space_group_name_H-M   'P 1'
#
loop_
_entity.id
_entity.type
_entity.pdbx_description
1 polymer ?
#
loop_
_entity_poly.entity_id
_entity_poly.type
_entity_poly.pdbx_seq_one_letter_code
_entity_poly.pdbx_strand_id
1 'polypeptide(L)'
;MGKPFKRTVAGVEVVTIPLADYAKLLDCQRQLAELRAVQSGLKGSSNGHSRSPIDRDPEVAAFIANRLGQMTFSDIREACLDQFGADRAPSRSAIHLYSIRVASRLRRTQSHEPPGNPA
;
A
#
# COMPACT_ATOMS: atom_id res chain seq x y z
N MET A 1 8.63 39.31 8.26
CA MET A 1 9.32 38.19 7.60
C MET A 1 10.62 38.70 7.01
N GLY A 2 11.77 38.29 7.54
CA GLY A 2 13.07 38.61 6.92
C GLY A 2 13.20 37.81 5.61
N LYS A 3 13.55 38.47 4.51
CA LYS A 3 13.71 37.81 3.22
C LYS A 3 14.96 36.94 3.24
N PRO A 4 14.88 35.67 2.81
CA PRO A 4 16.08 34.86 2.67
C PRO A 4 16.98 35.45 1.58
N PHE A 5 18.27 35.56 1.87
CA PHE A 5 19.26 35.94 0.88
C PHE A 5 20.46 35.00 0.92
N LYS A 6 21.05 34.81 -0.26
CA LYS A 6 22.19 33.93 -0.49
C LYS A 6 23.48 34.69 -0.19
N ARG A 7 24.45 34.01 0.43
CA ARG A 7 25.80 34.52 0.62
C ARG A 7 26.78 33.37 0.61
N THR A 8 28.01 33.60 0.16
CA THR A 8 29.09 32.62 0.27
C THR A 8 29.87 32.85 1.56
N VAL A 9 30.05 31.81 2.36
CA VAL A 9 30.87 31.80 3.59
C VAL A 9 31.89 30.68 3.47
N ALA A 10 33.19 31.01 3.54
CA ALA A 10 34.28 30.04 3.40
C ALA A 10 34.17 29.15 2.14
N GLY A 11 33.71 29.72 1.01
CA GLY A 11 33.52 28.99 -0.25
C GLY A 11 32.23 28.16 -0.34
N VAL A 12 31.40 28.15 0.71
CA VAL A 12 30.12 27.44 0.75
C VAL A 12 28.97 28.43 0.54
N GLU A 13 28.07 28.16 -0.40
CA GLU A 13 26.84 28.94 -0.59
C GLU A 13 25.86 28.64 0.56
N VAL A 14 25.55 29.66 1.36
CA VAL A 14 24.62 29.58 2.48
C VAL A 14 23.46 30.54 2.27
N VAL A 15 22.31 30.21 2.87
CA VAL A 15 21.10 31.05 2.84
C VAL A 15 20.76 31.43 4.27
N THR A 16 20.47 32.70 4.49
CA THR A 16 19.92 33.16 5.76
C THR A 16 18.42 32.90 5.77
N ILE A 17 17.93 32.26 6.81
CA ILE A 17 16.50 32.03 7.04
C ILE A 17 16.16 32.39 8.47
N PRO A 18 14.96 32.92 8.75
CA PRO A 18 14.50 33.12 10.13
C PRO A 18 14.57 31.80 10.91
N LEU A 19 14.98 31.87 12.19
CA LEU A 19 15.13 30.69 13.04
C LEU A 19 13.85 29.84 13.11
N ALA A 20 12.69 30.50 13.19
CA ALA A 20 11.40 29.82 13.21
C ALA A 20 11.12 29.03 11.91
N ASP A 21 11.59 29.52 10.77
CA ASP A 21 11.43 28.82 9.50
C ASP A 21 12.45 27.68 9.36
N TYR A 22 13.65 27.83 9.91
CA TYR A 22 14.60 26.71 10.03
C TYR A 22 14.05 25.59 10.91
N ALA A 23 13.44 25.93 12.05
CA ALA A 23 12.81 24.95 12.94
C ALA A 23 11.71 24.16 12.21
N LYS A 24 10.85 24.84 11.44
CA LYS A 24 9.84 24.18 10.60
C LYS A 24 10.46 23.23 9.57
N LEU A 25 11.56 23.62 8.92
CA LEU A 25 12.25 22.75 7.96
C LEU A 25 12.78 21.49 8.63
N LEU A 26 13.35 21.59 9.84
CA LEU A 26 13.81 20.44 10.60
C LEU A 26 12.65 19.52 11.02
N ASP A 27 11.54 20.09 11.49
CA ASP A 27 10.34 19.33 11.83
C ASP A 27 9.76 18.61 10.60
N CYS A 28 9.68 19.28 9.45
CA CYS A 28 9.26 18.66 8.19
C CYS A 28 10.22 17.54 7.77
N GLN A 29 11.52 17.70 7.96
CA GLN A 29 12.49 16.63 7.68
C GLN A 29 12.28 15.42 8.60
N ARG A 30 12.01 15.65 9.90
CA ARG A 30 11.69 14.59 10.86
C ARG A 30 10.43 13.84 10.44
N GLN A 31 9.34 14.55 10.15
CA GLN A 31 8.08 13.95 9.69
C GLN A 31 8.26 13.17 8.38
N LEU A 32 9.04 13.69 7.44
CA LEU A 32 9.35 12.97 6.20
C LEU A 32 10.16 11.71 6.46
N ALA A 33 11.11 11.73 7.39
CA ALA A 33 11.88 10.56 7.76
C ALA A 33 10.99 9.49 8.41
N GLU A 34 10.09 9.89 9.31
CA GLU A 34 9.09 9.01 9.94
C GLU A 34 8.17 8.38 8.88
N LEU A 35 7.60 9.19 7.97
CA LEU A 35 6.76 8.68 6.88
C LEU A 35 7.51 7.73 5.96
N ARG A 36 8.78 8.02 5.65
CA ARG A 36 9.63 7.13 4.84
C ARG A 36 9.97 5.84 5.59
N ALA A 37 10.20 5.88 6.90
CA ALA A 37 10.43 4.70 7.72
C ALA A 37 9.18 3.81 7.75
N VAL A 38 8.00 4.40 7.97
CA VAL A 38 6.71 3.68 7.89
C VAL A 38 6.50 3.09 6.50
N GLN A 39 6.70 3.89 5.45
CA GLN A 39 6.62 3.38 4.08
C GLN A 39 7.63 2.27 3.83
N SER A 40 8.85 2.35 4.36
CA SER A 40 9.88 1.32 4.17
C SER A 40 9.53 0.03 4.92
N GLY A 41 8.94 0.13 6.11
CA GLY A 41 8.37 -1.00 6.85
C GLY A 41 7.19 -1.64 6.12
N LEU A 42 6.37 -0.85 5.42
CA LEU A 42 5.31 -1.35 4.54
C LEU A 42 5.87 -1.91 3.21
N LYS A 43 6.98 -1.35 2.71
CA LYS A 43 7.69 -1.78 1.49
C LYS A 43 8.48 -3.08 1.67
N GLY A 44 8.60 -3.60 2.89
CA GLY A 44 9.00 -5.00 3.14
C GLY A 44 8.11 -6.04 2.45
N SER A 45 6.94 -5.63 1.92
CA SER A 45 6.05 -6.45 1.09
C SER A 45 5.87 -5.93 -0.35
N SER A 46 6.57 -4.88 -0.78
CA SER A 46 6.39 -4.27 -2.10
C SER A 46 7.66 -4.28 -2.93
N ASN A 47 8.39 -5.39 -2.90
CA ASN A 47 9.23 -5.73 -4.04
C ASN A 47 8.28 -6.21 -5.15
N GLY A 48 8.01 -5.35 -6.13
CA GLY A 48 7.45 -5.75 -7.44
C GLY A 48 6.27 -6.71 -7.41
N HIS A 49 5.29 -6.54 -6.50
CA HIS A 49 4.03 -7.24 -6.65
C HIS A 49 3.33 -6.63 -7.86
N SER A 50 3.61 -7.19 -9.04
CA SER A 50 2.73 -7.13 -10.19
C SER A 50 1.31 -7.30 -9.65
N ARG A 51 0.54 -6.20 -9.60
CA ARG A 51 -0.89 -6.28 -9.27
C ARG A 51 -1.41 -7.44 -10.10
N SER A 52 -1.82 -8.54 -9.45
CA SER A 52 -2.24 -9.72 -10.20
C SER A 52 -3.36 -9.26 -11.13
N PRO A 53 -3.55 -9.89 -12.30
CA PRO A 53 -4.61 -9.47 -13.23
C PRO A 53 -5.97 -9.30 -12.53
N ILE A 54 -6.22 -10.10 -11.50
CA ILE A 54 -7.37 -10.02 -10.58
C ILE A 54 -7.46 -8.67 -9.83
N ASP A 55 -6.36 -8.13 -9.31
CA ASP A 55 -6.37 -6.84 -8.59
C ASP A 55 -6.57 -5.62 -9.52
N ARG A 56 -6.41 -5.80 -10.84
CA ARG A 56 -6.67 -4.76 -11.83
C ARG A 56 -8.14 -4.70 -12.23
N ASP A 57 -8.90 -5.77 -11.97
CA ASP A 57 -10.32 -5.89 -12.28
C ASP A 57 -11.13 -6.05 -10.97
N PRO A 58 -11.68 -4.95 -10.42
CA PRO A 58 -12.35 -4.99 -9.13
C PRO A 58 -13.61 -5.85 -9.13
N GLU A 59 -14.27 -6.00 -10.28
CA GLU A 59 -15.48 -6.82 -10.42
C GLU A 59 -15.13 -8.31 -10.32
N VAL A 60 -14.10 -8.73 -11.05
CA VAL A 60 -13.59 -10.11 -11.00
C VAL A 60 -13.04 -10.44 -9.61
N ALA A 61 -12.32 -9.50 -8.98
CA ALA A 61 -11.81 -9.67 -7.62
C ALA A 61 -12.93 -9.90 -6.60
N ALA A 62 -13.98 -9.06 -6.62
CA ALA A 62 -15.12 -9.20 -5.72
C ALA A 62 -15.88 -10.53 -5.96
N PHE A 63 -16.05 -10.90 -7.23
CA PHE A 63 -16.71 -12.14 -7.61
C PHE A 63 -15.99 -13.39 -7.10
N ILE A 64 -14.66 -13.40 -7.22
CA ILE A 64 -13.80 -14.48 -6.71
C ILE A 64 -13.83 -14.49 -5.19
N ALA A 65 -13.65 -13.34 -4.54
CA ALA A 65 -13.62 -13.23 -3.08
C ALA A 65 -14.89 -13.80 -2.43
N ASN A 66 -16.07 -13.55 -3.03
CA ASN A 66 -17.34 -14.09 -2.55
C ASN A 66 -17.48 -15.60 -2.67
N ARG A 67 -16.71 -16.25 -3.55
CA ARG A 67 -16.76 -17.71 -3.81
C ARG A 67 -15.59 -18.48 -3.21
N LEU A 68 -14.57 -17.78 -2.71
CA LEU A 68 -13.45 -18.41 -2.01
C LEU A 68 -13.97 -19.15 -0.78
N GLY A 69 -13.64 -20.45 -0.68
CA GLY A 69 -14.06 -21.32 0.41
C GLY A 69 -15.42 -21.98 0.22
N GLN A 70 -16.18 -21.61 -0.81
CA GLN A 70 -17.47 -22.23 -1.16
C GLN A 70 -17.35 -23.22 -2.33
N MET A 71 -16.37 -23.01 -3.22
CA MET A 71 -16.17 -23.77 -4.45
C MET A 71 -14.69 -24.07 -4.68
N THR A 72 -14.38 -25.03 -5.56
CA THR A 72 -13.00 -25.31 -5.93
C THR A 72 -12.45 -24.22 -6.87
N PHE A 73 -11.12 -24.09 -6.96
CA PHE A 73 -10.51 -23.12 -7.87
C PHE A 73 -10.82 -23.38 -9.35
N SER A 74 -11.13 -24.62 -9.72
CA SER A 74 -11.58 -24.95 -11.08
C SER A 74 -12.98 -24.39 -11.33
N ASP A 75 -13.91 -24.62 -10.41
CA ASP A 75 -15.29 -24.13 -10.52
C ASP A 75 -15.34 -22.60 -10.51
N ILE A 76 -14.50 -21.94 -9.70
CA ILE A 76 -14.38 -20.48 -9.68
C ILE A 76 -13.90 -19.97 -11.05
N ARG A 77 -12.97 -20.68 -11.70
CA ARG A 77 -12.50 -20.30 -13.04
C ARG A 77 -13.60 -20.47 -14.08
N GLU A 78 -14.33 -21.57 -14.05
CA GLU A 78 -15.47 -21.79 -14.95
C GLU A 78 -16.55 -20.72 -14.76
N ALA A 79 -16.90 -20.41 -13.51
CA ALA A 79 -17.82 -19.32 -13.20
C ALA A 79 -17.31 -17.94 -13.69
N CYS A 80 -15.99 -17.71 -13.66
CA CYS A 80 -15.41 -16.48 -14.23
C CYS A 80 -15.48 -16.47 -15.77
N LEU A 81 -15.30 -17.62 -16.41
CA LEU A 81 -15.42 -17.75 -17.87
C LEU A 81 -16.85 -17.48 -18.32
N ASP A 82 -17.84 -18.04 -17.61
CA ASP A 82 -19.26 -17.85 -17.92
C ASP A 82 -19.72 -16.41 -17.70
N GLN A 83 -19.23 -15.76 -16.63
CA GLN A 83 -19.68 -14.42 -16.26
C GLN A 83 -18.94 -13.28 -16.98
N PHE A 84 -17.63 -13.42 -17.21
CA PHE A 84 -16.77 -12.33 -17.71
C PHE A 84 -16.08 -12.64 -19.04
N GLY A 85 -16.14 -13.88 -19.53
CA GLY A 85 -15.47 -14.32 -20.75
C GLY A 85 -13.98 -14.65 -20.56
N ALA A 86 -13.40 -15.30 -21.57
CA ALA A 86 -12.02 -15.80 -21.54
C ALA A 86 -10.95 -14.71 -21.36
N ASP A 87 -11.21 -13.50 -21.86
CA ASP A 87 -10.25 -12.39 -21.80
C ASP A 87 -10.08 -11.81 -20.38
N ARG A 88 -11.13 -11.91 -19.56
CA ARG A 88 -11.15 -11.39 -18.18
C ARG A 88 -11.01 -12.49 -17.12
N ALA A 89 -11.22 -13.76 -17.50
CA ALA A 89 -11.12 -14.89 -16.58
C ALA A 89 -9.66 -15.17 -16.19
N PRO A 90 -9.31 -15.10 -14.89
CA PRO A 90 -7.96 -15.38 -14.44
C PRO A 90 -7.65 -16.89 -14.51
N SER A 91 -6.37 -17.21 -14.62
CA SER A 91 -5.92 -18.61 -14.54
C SER A 91 -6.12 -19.19 -13.14
N ARG A 92 -6.21 -20.52 -13.05
CA ARG A 92 -6.33 -21.23 -11.77
C ARG A 92 -5.19 -20.87 -10.80
N SER A 93 -3.97 -20.74 -11.30
CA SER A 93 -2.82 -20.32 -10.49
C SER A 93 -2.96 -18.88 -9.96
N ALA A 94 -3.53 -17.97 -10.75
CA ALA A 94 -3.79 -16.60 -10.30
C ALA A 94 -4.86 -16.57 -9.20
N ILE A 95 -5.92 -17.37 -9.31
CA ILE A 95 -6.96 -17.52 -8.26
C ILE A 95 -6.35 -18.04 -6.96
N HIS A 96 -5.47 -19.05 -7.04
CA HIS A 96 -4.80 -19.61 -5.87
C HIS A 96 -3.88 -18.58 -5.17
N LEU A 97 -3.08 -17.84 -5.93
CA LEU A 97 -2.24 -16.78 -5.37
C LEU A 97 -3.07 -15.67 -4.74
N TYR A 98 -4.21 -15.33 -5.35
CA TYR A 98 -5.16 -14.38 -4.81
C TYR A 98 -5.75 -14.85 -3.47
N SER A 99 -6.12 -16.13 -3.35
CA SER A 99 -6.66 -16.67 -2.08
C SER A 99 -5.66 -16.62 -0.94
N ILE A 100 -4.38 -16.93 -1.21
CA ILE A 100 -3.30 -16.83 -0.21
C ILE A 100 -3.19 -15.37 0.28
N ARG A 101 -3.17 -14.41 -0.65
CA ARG A 101 -3.07 -12.98 -0.33
C ARG A 101 -4.25 -12.48 0.50
N VAL A 102 -5.48 -12.84 0.10
CA VAL A 102 -6.70 -12.48 0.83
C VAL A 102 -6.68 -13.06 2.24
N ALA A 103 -6.32 -14.33 2.40
CA ALA A 103 -6.20 -14.96 3.71
C ALA A 103 -5.14 -14.28 4.61
N SER A 104 -3.98 -13.91 4.06
CA SER A 104 -2.95 -13.17 4.80
C SER A 104 -3.40 -11.75 5.19
N ARG A 105 -4.30 -11.13 4.42
CA ARG A 105 -4.86 -9.81 4.75
C ARG A 105 -5.87 -9.91 5.88
N LEU A 106 -6.77 -10.89 5.81
CA LEU A 106 -7.77 -11.15 6.85
C LEU A 106 -7.14 -11.44 8.22
N ARG A 107 -6.06 -12.24 8.23
CA ARG A 107 -5.30 -12.52 9.47
C ARG A 107 -4.69 -11.26 10.09
N ARG A 108 -4.19 -10.32 9.28
CA ARG A 108 -3.63 -9.05 9.77
C ARG A 108 -4.68 -8.11 10.34
N THR A 109 -5.88 -8.06 9.74
CA THR A 109 -6.97 -7.23 10.24
C THR A 109 -7.56 -7.73 11.56
N GLN A 110 -7.53 -9.04 11.81
CA GLN A 110 -8.00 -9.62 13.07
C GLN A 110 -7.03 -9.41 14.25
N SER A 111 -5.77 -9.06 13.99
CA SER A 111 -4.76 -8.78 15.03
C SER A 111 -4.74 -7.31 15.51
N HIS A 112 -5.65 -6.47 15.02
CA HIS A 112 -5.73 -5.05 15.38
C HIS A 112 -7.09 -4.74 16.01
N GLU A 113 -7.38 -5.31 17.18
CA GLU A 113 -8.40 -4.79 18.09
C GLU A 113 -7.78 -3.67 18.94
N PRO A 114 -8.33 -2.44 18.94
CA PRO A 114 -7.86 -1.39 19.85
C PRO A 114 -8.29 -1.74 21.29
N PRO A 115 -7.44 -1.53 22.32
CA PRO A 115 -7.86 -1.78 23.69
C PRO A 115 -9.07 -0.89 24.02
N GLY A 116 -10.18 -1.54 24.34
CA GLY A 116 -11.39 -0.89 24.83
C GLY A 116 -11.06 -0.06 26.06
N ASN A 117 -11.45 1.21 26.02
CA ASN A 117 -11.32 2.13 27.13
C ASN A 117 -12.46 1.86 28.12
N PRO A 118 -12.22 1.35 29.34
CA PRO A 118 -13.26 1.33 30.36
C PRO A 118 -13.50 2.77 30.85
N ALA A 119 -14.77 3.12 30.91
CA ALA A 119 -15.29 4.40 31.42
C ALA A 119 -15.04 4.59 32.92
#